data_AF-A0A821Q983-F1
#
_entry.id   AF-A0A821Q983-F1
#
_cell.length_a   1.000
_cell.length_b   1.000
_cell.length_c   1.000
_cell.angle_alpha   90.00
_cell.angle_beta   90.00
_cell.angle_gamma   90.00
#
_symmetry.space_group_name_H-M   'P 1'
#
loop_
_entity.id
_entity.type
_entity.pdbx_description
1 polymer ?
#
loop_
_entity_poly.entity_id
_entity_poly.type
_entity_poly.pdbx_seq_one_letter_code
_entity_poly.pdbx_strand_id
1 'polypeptide(L)'
;DDLNELRSQLDQQYSIYGNLCDLGSALIGMSDYDRAERYFQMLLEYTPESKVSFRLIQNFLGIIYANRGDYQKAFEFQERAIKFWTQESSIQYNQHHIANTYVHLGAVYHHLGQLDLALKHLLIAVELRSPTTSLAFAYNEIAITYRDKDNNRLALD
;
A
#
# COMPACT_ATOMS: atom_id res chain seq x y z
N ASP A 1 22.44 -17.10 12.86
CA ASP A 1 20.99 -17.16 12.60
C ASP A 1 20.58 -15.75 12.24
N ASP A 2 20.56 -15.45 10.93
CA ASP A 2 20.53 -14.10 10.37
C ASP A 2 19.36 -13.26 10.89
N LEU A 3 18.29 -13.94 11.34
CA LEU A 3 17.12 -13.32 11.94
C LEU A 3 17.41 -12.71 13.33
N ASN A 4 18.22 -13.38 14.14
CA ASN A 4 18.61 -12.89 15.47
C ASN A 4 19.64 -11.75 15.37
N GLU A 5 20.48 -11.79 14.35
CA GLU A 5 21.43 -10.72 14.04
C GLU A 5 20.72 -9.48 13.51
N LEU A 6 19.76 -9.66 12.59
CA LEU A 6 18.87 -8.59 12.11
C LEU A 6 18.09 -7.96 13.28
N ARG A 7 17.49 -8.78 14.14
CA ARG A 7 16.77 -8.33 15.34
C ARG A 7 17.67 -7.53 16.30
N SER A 8 18.87 -8.02 16.59
CA SER A 8 19.81 -7.34 17.49
C SER A 8 20.35 -6.03 16.92
N GLN A 9 20.53 -5.93 15.60
CA GLN A 9 20.93 -4.68 14.93
C GLN A 9 19.77 -3.67 14.91
N LEU A 10 18.52 -4.14 14.77
CA LEU A 10 17.32 -3.32 14.76
C LEU A 10 16.95 -2.76 16.15
N ASP A 11 17.13 -3.55 17.22
CA ASP A 11 16.90 -3.14 18.60
C ASP A 11 17.90 -2.07 19.08
N GLN A 12 19.13 -2.09 18.55
CA GLN A 12 20.19 -1.18 19.00
C GLN A 12 20.18 0.21 18.34
N GLN A 13 19.53 0.38 17.19
CA GLN A 13 19.75 1.58 16.37
C GLN A 13 18.54 2.54 16.25
N TYR A 14 17.31 2.14 16.61
CA TYR A 14 16.14 2.85 16.07
C TYR A 14 14.86 2.85 16.92
N SER A 15 14.18 4.00 16.97
CA SER A 15 12.73 4.04 17.21
C SER A 15 12.06 3.27 16.07
N ILE A 16 11.59 2.06 16.39
CA ILE A 16 11.17 0.98 15.47
C ILE A 16 10.15 1.47 14.41
N TYR A 17 9.42 2.55 14.71
CA TYR A 17 8.37 3.09 13.86
C TYR A 17 8.79 4.24 12.94
N GLY A 18 9.79 5.04 13.32
CA GLY A 18 10.32 6.10 12.44
C GLY A 18 11.06 5.52 11.22
N ASN A 19 11.66 4.34 11.40
CA ASN A 19 12.46 3.68 10.37
C ASN A 19 11.63 2.78 9.45
N LEU A 20 10.36 2.54 9.81
CA LEU A 20 9.46 1.68 9.04
C LEU A 20 9.21 2.25 7.63
N CYS A 21 8.92 3.55 7.54
CA CYS A 21 8.62 4.21 6.28
C CYS A 21 9.87 4.33 5.39
N ASP A 22 11.00 4.69 5.98
CA ASP A 22 12.26 4.89 5.26
C ASP A 22 12.82 3.56 4.76
N LEU A 23 12.86 2.54 5.63
CA LEU A 23 13.33 1.21 5.27
C LEU A 23 12.36 0.52 4.30
N GLY A 24 11.05 0.68 4.51
CA GLY A 24 10.03 0.16 3.61
C GLY A 24 10.17 0.70 2.19
N SER A 25 10.31 2.01 2.08
CA SER A 25 10.53 2.68 0.79
C SER A 25 11.86 2.27 0.15
N ALA A 26 12.92 2.15 0.94
CA ALA A 26 14.24 1.74 0.46
C ALA A 26 14.22 0.30 -0.09
N LEU A 27 13.67 -0.66 0.65
CA LEU A 27 13.62 -2.06 0.23
C LEU A 27 12.76 -2.25 -1.03
N ILE A 28 11.64 -1.53 -1.12
CA ILE A 28 10.79 -1.53 -2.33
C ILE A 28 11.54 -0.89 -3.51
N GLY A 29 12.24 0.22 -3.29
CA GLY A 29 13.04 0.89 -4.32
C GLY A 29 14.24 0.07 -4.82
N MET A 30 14.78 -0.81 -3.97
CA MET A 30 15.81 -1.79 -4.34
C MET A 30 15.24 -3.04 -5.02
N SER A 31 13.92 -3.14 -5.18
CA SER A 31 13.21 -4.33 -5.67
C SER A 31 13.51 -5.62 -4.89
N ASP A 32 14.00 -5.50 -3.65
CA ASP A 32 14.27 -6.66 -2.80
C ASP A 32 13.04 -7.03 -1.99
N TYR A 33 12.04 -7.51 -2.72
CA TYR A 33 10.73 -7.84 -2.18
C TYR A 33 10.78 -8.98 -1.16
N ASP A 34 11.74 -9.92 -1.30
CA ASP A 34 11.88 -11.06 -0.41
C ASP A 34 12.36 -10.63 0.99
N ARG A 35 13.37 -9.76 1.06
CA ARG A 35 13.80 -9.20 2.36
C ARG A 35 12.74 -8.28 2.94
N ALA A 36 12.10 -7.46 2.11
CA ALA A 36 11.04 -6.56 2.54
C ALA A 36 9.88 -7.32 3.18
N GLU A 37 9.37 -8.36 2.51
CA GLU A 37 8.28 -9.18 3.02
C GLU A 37 8.63 -9.83 4.36
N ARG A 38 9.81 -10.49 4.47
CA ARG A 38 10.23 -11.12 5.73
C ARG A 38 10.30 -10.12 6.88
N TYR A 39 10.86 -8.95 6.62
CA TYR A 39 10.96 -7.88 7.61
C TYR A 39 9.57 -7.41 8.08
N PHE A 40 8.67 -7.14 7.15
CA PHE A 40 7.32 -6.68 7.47
C PHE A 40 6.45 -7.76 8.15
N GLN A 41 6.57 -9.02 7.76
CA GLN A 41 5.90 -10.14 8.42
C GLN A 41 6.36 -10.28 9.87
N MET A 42 7.67 -10.24 10.11
CA MET A 42 8.24 -10.26 11.46
C MET A 42 7.70 -9.10 12.31
N LEU A 43 7.70 -7.87 11.77
CA LEU A 43 7.15 -6.72 12.51
C LEU A 43 5.66 -6.89 12.83
N LEU A 44 4.91 -7.52 11.94
CA LEU A 44 3.48 -7.73 12.11
C LEU A 44 3.17 -8.62 13.32
N GLU A 45 4.02 -9.60 13.61
CA GLU A 45 3.86 -10.49 14.78
C GLU A 45 3.91 -9.74 16.11
N TYR A 46 4.66 -8.63 16.16
CA TYR A 46 4.86 -7.83 17.37
C TYR A 46 4.05 -6.53 17.38
N THR A 47 3.32 -6.22 16.30
CA THR A 47 2.58 -4.96 16.18
C THR A 47 1.08 -5.20 16.40
N PRO A 48 0.50 -4.68 17.50
CA PRO A 48 -0.94 -4.79 17.73
C PRO A 48 -1.75 -4.11 16.63
N GLU A 49 -2.90 -4.69 16.26
CA GLU A 49 -3.78 -4.16 15.21
C GLU A 49 -4.27 -2.73 15.48
N SER A 50 -4.31 -2.33 16.77
CA SER A 50 -4.69 -0.99 17.21
C SER A 50 -3.64 0.08 16.94
N LYS A 51 -2.43 -0.27 16.47
CA LYS A 51 -1.36 0.69 16.19
C LYS A 51 -1.39 1.17 14.74
N VAL A 52 -1.08 2.45 14.53
CA VAL A 52 -0.89 3.05 13.20
C VAL A 52 0.11 2.25 12.35
N SER A 53 1.19 1.78 12.98
CA SER A 53 2.23 0.97 12.34
C SER A 53 1.71 -0.32 11.74
N PHE A 54 0.67 -0.93 12.32
CA PHE A 54 0.05 -2.12 11.75
C PHE A 54 -0.49 -1.81 10.36
N ARG A 55 -1.25 -0.72 10.22
CA ARG A 55 -1.82 -0.27 8.95
C ARG A 55 -0.76 0.05 7.90
N LEU A 56 0.35 0.66 8.32
CA LEU A 56 1.49 0.94 7.44
C LEU A 56 2.15 -0.36 6.94
N ILE A 57 2.37 -1.33 7.83
CA ILE A 57 2.92 -2.64 7.46
C ILE A 57 2.01 -3.34 6.45
N GLN A 58 0.70 -3.36 6.70
CA GLN A 58 -0.28 -3.92 5.74
C GLN A 58 -0.16 -3.23 4.38
N ASN A 59 -0.09 -1.90 4.32
CA ASN A 59 0.06 -1.16 3.07
C ASN A 59 1.36 -1.52 2.33
N PHE A 60 2.49 -1.61 3.03
CA PHE A 60 3.77 -2.00 2.42
C PHE A 60 3.75 -3.42 1.87
N LEU A 61 3.19 -4.39 2.61
CA LEU A 61 3.00 -5.75 2.11
C LEU A 61 2.12 -5.75 0.85
N GLY A 62 1.05 -4.97 0.83
CA GLY A 62 0.22 -4.78 -0.35
C GLY A 62 1.00 -4.29 -1.58
N ILE A 63 1.85 -3.28 -1.41
CA ILE A 63 2.71 -2.76 -2.49
C ILE A 63 3.69 -3.84 -2.98
N ILE A 64 4.31 -4.58 -2.05
CA ILE A 64 5.25 -5.65 -2.38
C ILE A 64 4.60 -6.74 -3.24
N TYR A 65 3.40 -7.21 -2.86
CA TYR A 65 2.70 -8.23 -3.65
C TYR A 65 2.22 -7.68 -5.00
N ALA A 66 1.76 -6.43 -5.06
CA ALA A 66 1.38 -5.80 -6.33
C ALA A 66 2.57 -5.71 -7.29
N ASN A 67 3.76 -5.33 -6.80
CA ASN A 67 4.97 -5.28 -7.62
C ASN A 67 5.44 -6.66 -8.09
N ARG A 68 5.08 -7.74 -7.39
CA ARG A 68 5.30 -9.12 -7.83
C ARG A 68 4.20 -9.66 -8.75
N GLY A 69 3.15 -8.88 -9.01
CA GLY A 69 2.00 -9.30 -9.82
C GLY A 69 0.98 -10.17 -9.08
N ASP A 70 1.15 -10.39 -7.76
CA ASP A 70 0.14 -11.08 -6.94
C ASP A 70 -0.90 -10.08 -6.45
N TYR A 71 -1.75 -9.66 -7.38
CA TYR A 71 -2.76 -8.62 -7.14
C TYR A 71 -3.85 -9.08 -6.17
N GLN A 72 -4.14 -10.38 -6.09
CA GLN A 72 -5.13 -10.91 -5.14
C GLN A 72 -4.61 -10.76 -3.71
N LYS A 73 -3.36 -11.13 -3.45
CA LYS A 73 -2.76 -10.96 -2.13
C LYS A 73 -2.55 -9.48 -1.81
N ALA A 74 -2.15 -8.68 -2.79
CA ALA A 74 -2.06 -7.22 -2.64
C ALA A 74 -3.38 -6.60 -2.19
N PHE A 75 -4.49 -7.05 -2.78
CA PHE A 75 -5.84 -6.63 -2.42
C PHE A 75 -6.15 -6.93 -0.95
N GLU A 76 -5.91 -8.15 -0.48
CA GLU A 76 -6.17 -8.54 0.91
C GLU A 76 -5.44 -7.65 1.93
N PHE A 77 -4.17 -7.35 1.65
CA PHE A 77 -3.34 -6.48 2.49
C PHE A 77 -3.84 -5.02 2.49
N GLN A 78 -4.19 -4.47 1.32
CA GLN A 78 -4.66 -3.10 1.19
C GLN A 78 -6.08 -2.92 1.75
N GLU A 79 -6.98 -3.88 1.55
CA GLU A 79 -8.32 -3.87 2.12
C GLU A 79 -8.24 -3.89 3.66
N ARG A 80 -7.37 -4.74 4.22
CA ARG A 80 -7.13 -4.79 5.67
C ARG A 80 -6.62 -3.44 6.19
N ALA A 81 -5.66 -2.82 5.51
CA ALA A 81 -5.17 -1.48 5.88
C ALA A 81 -6.31 -0.45 5.92
N ILE A 82 -7.14 -0.38 4.88
CA ILE A 82 -8.27 0.58 4.80
C ILE A 82 -9.31 0.32 5.90
N LYS A 83 -9.66 -0.94 6.15
CA LYS A 83 -10.59 -1.31 7.23
C LYS A 83 -10.12 -0.73 8.56
N PHE A 84 -8.85 -0.88 8.89
CA PHE A 84 -8.29 -0.33 10.14
C PHE A 84 -8.12 1.20 10.12
N TRP A 85 -7.87 1.81 8.96
CA TRP A 85 -7.82 3.28 8.83
C TRP A 85 -9.18 3.93 9.06
N THR A 86 -10.25 3.25 8.65
CA THR A 86 -11.64 3.75 8.70
C THR A 86 -12.36 3.44 10.00
N GLN A 87 -11.82 2.53 10.82
CA GLN A 87 -12.37 2.16 12.13
C GLN A 87 -11.97 3.12 13.28
N GLU A 88 -11.10 4.10 13.06
CA GLU A 88 -10.57 4.99 14.10
C GLU A 88 -10.81 6.48 13.82
N SER A 89 -10.81 7.29 14.88
CA SER A 89 -10.66 8.75 14.89
C SER A 89 -9.32 9.25 14.31
N SER A 90 -8.59 8.40 13.58
CA SER A 90 -7.23 8.61 13.08
C SER A 90 -7.19 9.26 11.70
N ILE A 91 -8.36 9.45 11.07
CA ILE A 91 -8.51 10.04 9.73
C ILE A 91 -7.79 11.39 9.67
N GLN A 92 -8.00 12.27 10.66
CA GLN A 92 -7.51 13.65 10.59
C GLN A 92 -5.98 13.75 10.58
N TYR A 93 -5.27 12.82 11.23
CA TYR A 93 -3.80 12.86 11.33
C TYR A 93 -3.08 11.98 10.31
N ASN A 94 -3.80 11.07 9.63
CA ASN A 94 -3.21 10.09 8.73
C ASN A 94 -3.74 10.17 7.30
N GLN A 95 -4.39 11.28 6.92
CA GLN A 95 -5.01 11.44 5.59
C GLN A 95 -4.06 11.07 4.45
N HIS A 96 -2.77 11.43 4.56
CA HIS A 96 -1.78 11.12 3.53
C HIS A 96 -1.54 9.61 3.36
N HIS A 97 -1.45 8.85 4.46
CA HIS A 97 -1.30 7.40 4.42
C HIS A 97 -2.58 6.72 3.91
N ILE A 98 -3.75 7.23 4.33
CA ILE A 98 -5.06 6.74 3.87
C ILE A 98 -5.19 6.95 2.37
N ALA A 99 -4.92 8.17 1.89
CA ALA A 99 -4.95 8.50 0.47
C ALA A 99 -4.00 7.60 -0.32
N ASN A 100 -2.76 7.41 0.14
CA ASN A 100 -1.81 6.52 -0.54
C ASN A 100 -2.29 5.06 -0.60
N THR A 101 -2.90 4.56 0.48
CA THR A 101 -3.48 3.21 0.51
C THR A 101 -4.61 3.09 -0.53
N TYR A 102 -5.46 4.11 -0.67
CA TYR A 102 -6.48 4.16 -1.72
C TYR A 102 -5.91 4.21 -3.14
N VAL A 103 -4.79 4.91 -3.37
CA VAL A 103 -4.12 4.90 -4.67
C VAL A 103 -3.68 3.49 -5.04
N HIS A 104 -3.01 2.79 -4.12
CA HIS A 104 -2.52 1.44 -4.37
C HIS A 104 -3.67 0.43 -4.55
N LEU A 105 -4.76 0.57 -3.79
CA LEU A 105 -5.96 -0.25 -3.99
C LEU A 105 -6.63 0.01 -5.33
N GLY A 106 -6.66 1.26 -5.77
CA GLY A 106 -7.09 1.63 -7.11
C GLY A 106 -6.30 0.91 -8.20
N ALA A 107 -4.97 0.95 -8.12
CA ALA A 107 -4.08 0.25 -9.05
C ALA A 107 -4.28 -1.28 -9.01
N VAL A 108 -4.46 -1.87 -7.81
CA VAL A 108 -4.74 -3.31 -7.69
C VAL A 108 -6.07 -3.68 -8.36
N TYR A 109 -7.14 -2.90 -8.15
CA TYR A 109 -8.41 -3.15 -8.84
C TYR A 109 -8.29 -3.01 -10.36
N HIS A 110 -7.47 -2.08 -10.86
CA HIS A 110 -7.20 -1.93 -12.29
C HIS A 110 -6.58 -3.21 -12.85
N HIS A 111 -5.54 -3.73 -12.21
CA HIS A 111 -4.90 -4.98 -12.61
C HIS A 111 -5.80 -6.22 -12.49
N LEU A 112 -6.77 -6.21 -11.57
CA LEU A 112 -7.80 -7.25 -11.46
C LEU A 112 -8.94 -7.07 -12.49
N GLY A 113 -8.86 -6.09 -13.39
CA GLY A 113 -9.88 -5.81 -14.42
C GLY A 113 -11.15 -5.14 -13.88
N GLN A 114 -11.18 -4.77 -12.60
CA GLN A 114 -12.33 -4.15 -11.93
C GLN A 114 -12.27 -2.62 -12.08
N LEU A 115 -12.34 -2.15 -13.33
CA LEU A 115 -12.03 -0.76 -13.69
C LEU A 115 -12.91 0.29 -12.98
N ASP A 116 -14.18 -0.01 -12.74
CA ASP A 116 -15.08 0.90 -12.00
C ASP A 116 -14.68 1.06 -10.53
N LEU A 117 -14.25 -0.03 -9.90
CA LEU A 117 -13.74 0.02 -8.53
C LEU A 117 -12.37 0.69 -8.48
N ALA A 118 -11.52 0.49 -9.48
CA ALA A 118 -10.25 1.21 -9.60
C ALA A 118 -10.47 2.73 -9.59
N LEU A 119 -11.33 3.24 -10.49
CA LEU A 119 -11.65 4.67 -10.55
C LEU A 119 -12.22 5.19 -9.23
N LYS A 120 -13.15 4.47 -8.62
CA LYS A 120 -13.74 4.86 -7.33
C LYS A 120 -12.67 5.10 -6.27
N HIS A 121 -11.73 4.17 -6.10
CA HIS A 121 -10.70 4.27 -5.06
C HIS A 121 -9.65 5.32 -5.40
N LEU A 122 -9.25 5.46 -6.66
CA LEU A 122 -8.34 6.52 -7.10
C LEU A 122 -8.92 7.92 -6.87
N LEU A 123 -10.21 8.12 -7.13
CA LEU A 123 -10.89 9.40 -6.89
C LEU A 123 -10.99 9.73 -5.41
N ILE A 124 -11.25 8.74 -4.55
CA ILE A 124 -11.19 8.92 -3.09
C ILE A 124 -9.81 9.41 -2.64
N ALA A 125 -8.73 8.84 -3.19
CA ALA A 125 -7.37 9.28 -2.88
C ALA A 125 -7.11 10.75 -3.28
N VAL A 126 -7.63 11.18 -4.44
CA VAL A 126 -7.54 12.57 -4.90
C VAL A 126 -8.32 13.50 -3.96
N GLU A 127 -9.52 13.13 -3.56
CA GLU A 127 -10.37 13.89 -2.64
C GLU A 127 -9.72 14.05 -1.25
N LEU A 128 -9.06 13.00 -0.77
CA LEU A 128 -8.27 13.01 0.47
C LEU A 128 -6.95 13.79 0.37
N ARG A 129 -6.68 14.45 -0.76
CA ARG A 129 -5.46 15.22 -1.04
C ARG A 129 -4.19 14.39 -0.83
N SER A 130 -4.12 13.27 -1.57
CA SER A 130 -2.91 12.45 -1.65
C SER A 130 -1.64 13.31 -1.82
N PRO A 131 -0.50 12.94 -1.20
CA PRO A 131 0.77 13.64 -1.39
C PRO A 131 1.11 13.83 -2.87
N THR A 132 1.81 14.91 -3.22
CA THR A 132 2.09 15.28 -4.63
C THR A 132 2.62 14.11 -5.48
N THR A 133 3.53 13.30 -4.93
CA THR A 133 4.07 12.12 -5.61
C THR A 133 2.99 11.06 -5.89
N SER A 134 2.21 10.70 -4.86
CA SER A 134 1.11 9.73 -4.96
C SER A 134 -0.06 10.26 -5.79
N LEU A 135 -0.26 11.58 -5.83
CA LEU A 135 -1.29 12.23 -6.62
C LEU A 135 -0.97 12.17 -8.12
N ALA A 136 0.30 12.38 -8.50
CA ALA A 136 0.74 12.19 -9.88
C ALA A 136 0.53 10.73 -10.33
N PHE A 137 0.87 9.78 -9.47
CA PHE A 137 0.60 8.36 -9.73
C PHE A 137 -0.92 8.09 -9.85
N ALA A 138 -1.74 8.62 -8.94
CA ALA A 138 -3.19 8.47 -9.01
C ALA A 138 -3.79 8.99 -10.32
N TYR A 139 -3.38 10.17 -10.79
CA TYR A 139 -3.86 10.70 -12.07
C TYR A 139 -3.43 9.86 -13.27
N ASN A 140 -2.22 9.32 -13.24
CA ASN A 140 -1.76 8.39 -14.26
C ASN A 140 -2.63 7.13 -14.30
N GLU A 141 -2.88 6.51 -13.14
CA GLU A 141 -3.73 5.32 -13.03
C GLU A 141 -5.18 5.61 -13.45
N ILE A 142 -5.72 6.79 -13.12
CA ILE A 142 -7.05 7.22 -13.57
C ILE A 142 -7.09 7.30 -15.10
N ALA A 143 -6.10 7.94 -15.73
CA ALA A 143 -6.04 8.09 -17.18
C ALA A 143 -5.94 6.73 -17.89
N ILE A 144 -5.09 5.84 -17.38
CA ILE A 144 -4.94 4.47 -17.89
C ILE A 144 -6.26 3.70 -17.75
N THR A 145 -6.89 3.78 -16.57
CA THR A 145 -8.15 3.07 -16.31
C THR A 145 -9.27 3.55 -17.22
N TYR A 146 -9.39 4.86 -17.48
CA TYR A 146 -10.38 5.38 -18.43
C TYR A 146 -10.14 4.88 -19.86
N ARG A 147 -8.89 4.90 -20.32
CA ARG A 147 -8.53 4.39 -21.66
C ARG A 147 -8.90 2.92 -21.80
N ASP A 148 -8.57 2.09 -20.81
CA ASP A 148 -8.81 0.66 -20.87
C ASP A 148 -10.33 0.35 -20.78
N LYS A 149 -11.09 1.17 -20.06
CA LYS A 149 -12.56 1.08 -20.01
C LYS A 149 -13.19 1.43 -21.36
N ASP A 150 -12.66 2.42 -22.07
CA ASP A 150 -13.12 2.78 -23.42
C ASP A 150 -12.79 1.70 -24.45
N ASN A 151 -11.56 1.14 -24.39
CA ASN A 151 -11.18 -0.01 -25.23
C ASN A 151 -12.06 -1.24 -24.97
N ASN A 152 -12.39 -1.55 -23.72
CA ASN A 152 -13.28 -2.65 -23.38
C ASN A 152 -14.69 -2.43 -23.90
N ARG A 153 -15.17 -1.18 -23.92
CA ARG A 153 -16.47 -0.84 -24.53
C ARG A 153 -16.44 -1.10 -26.04
N LEU A 154 -15.40 -0.62 -26.73
CA LEU A 154 -15.24 -0.83 -28.17
C LEU A 154 -15.07 -2.31 -28.55
N ALA A 155 -14.50 -3.14 -27.67
CA ALA A 155 -14.33 -4.57 -27.91
C ALA A 155 -15.64 -5.38 -27.79
N LEU A 156 -16.68 -4.81 -27.16
CA LEU A 156 -17.99 -5.45 -26.95
C LEU A 156 -19.06 -4.99 -27.94
N ASP A 157 -18.76 -4.00 -28.78
CA ASP A 157 -19.61 -3.50 -29.88
C ASP A 157 -19.25 -4.21 -31.21
#